data_AF-A0A7V9IPU0-F1
#
_entry.id   AF-A0A7V9IPU0-F1
#
_cell.length_a   1.000
_cell.length_b   1.000
_cell.length_c   1.000
_cell.angle_alpha   90.00
_cell.angle_beta   90.00
_cell.angle_gamma   90.00
#
_symmetry.space_group_name_H-M   'P 1'
#
loop_
_entity.id
_entity.type
_entity.pdbx_description
1 polymer ?
#
loop_
_entity_poly.entity_id
_entity_poly.type
_entity_poly.pdbx_seq_one_letter_code
_entity_poly.pdbx_strand_id
1 'polypeptide(L)'
;MVMTLLALTEAVAIARAVAVKYGDKLDGNQEFIGQGLANLAGSFFSAYPASGSFNRSGVNVAAGARTPFAAICAALFLIAILFFVAPLARYLPFAVIAALLFLVAWGLIDRREIVRIWREEPSQRWPLLITFVAVITLSLEWAIVLGITVALLAQRFARR
;
A
#
# COMPACT_ATOMS: atom_id res chain seq x y z
N MET A 1 15.38 8.65 3.23
CA MET A 1 15.94 7.38 2.73
C MET A 1 15.11 6.17 3.15
N VAL A 2 14.88 5.96 4.46
CA VAL A 2 14.07 4.82 4.95
C VAL A 2 12.66 4.81 4.38
N MET A 3 11.94 5.94 4.42
CA MET A 3 10.60 6.07 3.82
C MET A 3 10.57 5.75 2.31
N THR A 4 11.64 6.05 1.59
CA THR A 4 11.76 5.76 0.14
C THR A 4 11.94 4.26 -0.10
N LEU A 5 12.78 3.60 0.69
CA LEU A 5 12.96 2.14 0.61
C LEU A 5 11.66 1.41 0.96
N LEU A 6 10.93 1.90 1.97
CA LEU A 6 9.63 1.35 2.36
C LEU A 6 8.60 1.51 1.25
N ALA A 7 8.47 2.72 0.69
CA ALA A 7 7.60 2.98 -0.45
C ALA A 7 7.92 2.06 -1.64
N LEU A 8 9.20 1.89 -1.97
CA LEU A 8 9.61 0.99 -3.07
C LEU A 8 9.27 -0.48 -2.77
N THR A 9 9.50 -0.95 -1.54
CA THR A 9 9.15 -2.32 -1.15
C THR A 9 7.64 -2.54 -1.16
N GLU A 10 6.86 -1.54 -0.74
CA GLU A 10 5.40 -1.56 -0.81
C GLU A 10 4.93 -1.62 -2.27
N ALA A 11 5.45 -0.74 -3.13
CA ALA A 11 5.12 -0.70 -4.55
C ALA A 11 5.39 -2.06 -5.24
N VAL A 12 6.55 -2.66 -4.99
CA VAL A 12 6.87 -3.99 -5.54
C VAL A 12 5.99 -5.10 -4.95
N ALA A 13 5.66 -5.04 -3.66
CA ALA A 13 4.75 -6.01 -3.06
C ALA A 13 3.35 -5.95 -3.69
N ILE A 14 2.84 -4.74 -3.94
CA ILE A 14 1.56 -4.50 -4.64
C ILE A 14 1.66 -5.02 -6.08
N ALA A 15 2.70 -4.61 -6.81
CA ALA A 15 2.90 -5.00 -8.21
C ALA A 15 2.97 -6.52 -8.34
N ARG A 16 3.64 -7.20 -7.40
CA ARG A 16 3.72 -8.67 -7.38
C ARG A 16 2.36 -9.30 -7.10
N ALA A 17 1.58 -8.77 -6.17
CA ALA A 17 0.24 -9.27 -5.88
C ALA A 17 -0.69 -9.15 -7.10
N VAL A 18 -0.61 -8.03 -7.84
CA VAL A 18 -1.36 -7.82 -9.07
C VAL A 18 -0.87 -8.74 -10.19
N ALA A 19 0.44 -8.85 -10.38
CA ALA A 19 1.05 -9.70 -11.41
C ALA A 19 0.67 -11.18 -11.23
N VAL A 20 0.70 -11.69 -9.99
CA VAL A 20 0.26 -13.06 -9.66
C VAL A 20 -1.22 -13.27 -10.05
N LYS A 21 -2.07 -12.27 -9.84
CA LYS A 21 -3.49 -12.37 -10.19
C LYS A 21 -3.74 -12.45 -11.70
N TYR A 22 -2.93 -11.77 -12.51
CA TYR A 22 -3.06 -11.79 -13.97
C TYR A 22 -2.15 -12.80 -14.68
N GLY A 23 -1.22 -13.44 -13.96
CA GLY A 23 -0.21 -14.32 -14.55
C GLY A 23 0.90 -13.57 -15.28
N ASP A 24 1.09 -12.28 -14.97
CA ASP A 24 2.09 -11.42 -15.60
C ASP A 24 3.48 -11.62 -14.98
N LYS A 25 4.52 -11.33 -15.78
CA LYS A 25 5.90 -11.27 -15.28
C LYS A 25 6.17 -9.88 -14.72
N LEU A 26 6.69 -9.82 -13.49
CA LEU A 26 7.14 -8.59 -12.87
C LEU A 26 8.66 -8.47 -12.93
N ASP A 27 9.17 -7.35 -13.44
CA ASP A 27 10.56 -6.93 -13.30
C ASP A 27 10.67 -5.84 -12.22
N GLY A 28 11.29 -6.18 -11.09
CA GLY A 28 11.45 -5.25 -9.97
C GLY A 28 12.39 -4.08 -10.28
N ASN A 29 13.39 -4.26 -11.15
CA ASN A 29 14.27 -3.17 -11.56
C ASN A 29 13.49 -2.14 -12.38
N GLN A 30 12.63 -2.62 -13.29
CA GLN A 30 11.78 -1.75 -14.09
C GLN A 30 10.77 -0.98 -13.22
N GLU A 31 10.19 -1.61 -12.20
CA GLU A 31 9.32 -0.92 -11.23
C GLU A 31 10.08 0.16 -10.46
N PHE A 32 11.31 -0.13 -10.02
CA PHE A 32 12.15 0.84 -9.30
C PHE A 32 12.50 2.05 -10.17
N ILE A 33 12.86 1.83 -11.44
CA ILE A 33 13.09 2.89 -12.41
C ILE A 33 11.81 3.73 -12.59
N GLY A 34 10.66 3.08 -12.76
CA GLY A 34 9.37 3.74 -12.91
C GLY A 34 9.00 4.64 -11.72
N GLN A 35 9.11 4.11 -10.49
CA GLN A 35 8.87 4.87 -9.26
C GLN A 35 9.87 6.04 -9.10
N GLY A 36 11.14 5.81 -9.44
CA GLY A 36 12.18 6.84 -9.41
C GLY A 36 11.89 7.98 -10.38
N LEU A 37 11.54 7.66 -11.63
CA LEU A 37 11.15 8.64 -12.64
C LEU A 37 9.87 9.39 -12.25
N ALA A 38 8.87 8.71 -11.71
CA ALA A 38 7.63 9.33 -11.25
C ALA A 38 7.88 10.34 -10.11
N ASN A 39 8.71 9.98 -9.13
CA ASN A 39 9.07 10.87 -8.03
C ASN A 39 10.00 12.01 -8.46
N LEU A 40 10.92 11.76 -9.39
CA LEU A 40 11.77 12.80 -9.97
C LEU A 40 10.91 13.83 -10.70
N ALA A 41 10.00 13.39 -11.56
CA ALA A 41 9.04 14.28 -12.22
C ALA A 41 8.19 15.04 -11.19
N GLY A 42 7.65 14.36 -10.17
CA GLY A 42 6.85 14.96 -9.11
C GLY A 42 7.58 16.03 -8.29
N SER A 43 8.89 15.90 -8.11
CA SER A 43 9.70 16.87 -7.34
C SER A 43 9.70 18.28 -7.94
N PHE A 44 9.54 18.40 -9.26
CA PHE A 44 9.40 19.69 -9.96
C PHE A 44 8.04 20.37 -9.72
N PHE A 45 7.07 19.66 -9.16
CA PHE A 45 5.70 20.15 -8.92
C PHE A 45 5.33 20.16 -7.43
N SER A 46 6.32 20.15 -6.53
CA SER A 46 6.11 20.08 -5.07
C SER A 46 5.25 18.88 -4.63
N ALA A 47 5.31 17.77 -5.37
CA ALA A 47 4.58 16.56 -5.01
C ALA A 47 5.17 15.91 -3.75
N TYR A 48 4.29 15.33 -2.93
CA TYR A 48 4.73 14.41 -1.88
C TYR A 48 5.33 13.14 -2.52
N PRO A 49 6.25 12.45 -1.81
CA PRO A 49 6.75 11.15 -2.25
C PRO A 49 5.60 10.20 -2.58
N ALA A 50 5.59 9.71 -3.81
CA ALA A 50 4.58 8.81 -4.33
C ALA A 50 5.06 7.35 -4.27
N SER A 51 4.10 6.44 -4.08
CA SER A 51 4.27 4.99 -4.03
C SER A 51 3.07 4.30 -4.68
N GLY A 52 3.12 2.96 -4.77
CA GLY A 52 1.96 2.14 -5.06
C GLY A 52 0.86 2.28 -4.00
N SER A 53 -0.37 1.86 -4.33
CA SER A 53 -1.47 1.80 -3.36
C SER A 53 -2.27 0.51 -3.54
N PHE A 54 -2.35 -0.31 -2.48
CA PHE A 54 -3.18 -1.53 -2.46
C PHE A 54 -4.65 -1.21 -2.77
N ASN A 55 -5.20 -0.18 -2.15
CA ASN A 55 -6.61 0.21 -2.36
C ASN A 55 -6.88 0.65 -3.79
N ARG A 56 -6.08 1.57 -4.36
CA ARG A 56 -6.30 2.04 -5.74
C ARG A 56 -6.10 0.93 -6.76
N SER A 57 -5.05 0.12 -6.59
CA SER A 57 -4.76 -1.00 -7.49
C SER A 57 -5.83 -2.08 -7.38
N GLY A 58 -6.28 -2.41 -6.17
CA GLY A 58 -7.35 -3.37 -5.92
C GLY A 58 -8.68 -2.96 -6.57
N VAL A 59 -9.07 -1.69 -6.43
CA VAL A 59 -10.28 -1.16 -7.09
C VAL A 59 -10.13 -1.16 -8.61
N ASN A 60 -8.99 -0.74 -9.16
CA ASN A 60 -8.75 -0.78 -10.60
C ASN A 60 -8.86 -2.21 -11.15
N VAL A 61 -8.22 -3.17 -10.47
CA VAL A 61 -8.28 -4.58 -10.83
C VAL A 61 -9.71 -5.12 -10.74
N ALA A 62 -10.45 -4.77 -9.69
CA ALA A 62 -11.86 -5.17 -9.54
C ALA A 62 -12.77 -4.56 -10.62
N ALA A 63 -12.45 -3.34 -11.07
CA ALA A 63 -13.09 -2.67 -12.20
C ALA A 63 -12.67 -3.23 -13.58
N GLY A 64 -11.81 -4.24 -13.62
CA GLY A 64 -11.40 -4.91 -14.86
C GLY A 64 -10.23 -4.23 -15.59
N ALA A 65 -9.49 -3.33 -14.95
CA ALA A 65 -8.32 -2.70 -15.55
C ALA A 65 -7.23 -3.73 -15.88
N ARG A 66 -6.79 -3.77 -17.15
CA ARG A 66 -5.74 -4.67 -17.65
C ARG A 66 -4.49 -3.96 -18.17
N THR A 67 -4.54 -2.64 -18.33
CA THR A 67 -3.44 -1.85 -18.89
C THR A 67 -3.15 -0.61 -18.04
N PRO A 68 -1.94 -0.04 -18.14
CA PRO A 68 -1.59 1.21 -17.44
C PRO A 68 -2.50 2.40 -17.82
N PHE A 69 -3.25 2.30 -18.91
CA PHE A 69 -4.17 3.34 -19.37
C PHE A 69 -5.22 3.69 -18.32
N ALA A 70 -5.64 2.72 -17.48
CA ALA A 70 -6.56 2.99 -16.37
C ALA A 70 -5.98 4.02 -15.37
N ALA A 71 -4.68 3.96 -15.08
CA ALA A 71 -4.02 4.92 -14.20
C ALA A 71 -3.87 6.30 -14.86
N ILE A 72 -3.58 6.34 -16.18
CA ILE A 72 -3.51 7.59 -16.95
C ILE A 72 -4.88 8.28 -16.95
N CYS A 73 -5.96 7.55 -17.27
CA CYS A 73 -7.32 8.09 -17.20
C CYS A 73 -7.65 8.60 -15.79
N ALA A 74 -7.33 7.84 -14.75
CA ALA A 74 -7.57 8.26 -13.37
C ALA A 74 -6.82 9.57 -13.03
N ALA A 75 -5.59 9.74 -13.50
CA ALA A 75 -4.83 10.98 -13.34
C ALA A 75 -5.48 12.17 -14.08
N LEU A 76 -5.93 11.96 -15.32
CA LEU A 76 -6.63 12.99 -16.10
C LEU A 76 -7.97 13.40 -15.44
N PHE A 77 -8.74 12.42 -14.96
CA PHE A 77 -9.97 12.69 -14.20
C PHE A 77 -9.67 13.42 -12.90
N LEU A 78 -8.60 13.06 -12.18
CA LEU A 78 -8.19 13.75 -10.96
C LEU A 78 -7.87 15.22 -11.23
N ILE A 79 -7.17 15.52 -12.33
CA ILE A 79 -6.89 16.91 -12.74
C ILE A 79 -8.21 17.65 -13.00
N ALA A 80 -9.14 17.05 -13.75
CA ALA A 80 -10.45 17.67 -14.00
C ALA A 80 -11.22 17.92 -12.69
N ILE A 81 -11.28 16.93 -11.79
CA ILE A 81 -11.92 17.07 -10.48
C ILE A 81 -11.25 18.19 -9.67
N LEU A 82 -9.93 18.32 -9.71
CA LEU A 82 -9.23 19.38 -9.00
C LEU A 82 -9.63 20.77 -9.53
N PHE A 83 -9.77 20.96 -10.84
CA PHE A 83 -10.19 22.24 -11.40
C PHE A 83 -11.66 22.58 -11.13
N PHE A 84 -12.57 21.60 -11.25
CA PHE A 84 -14.01 21.87 -11.19
C PHE A 84 -14.63 21.65 -9.81
N VAL A 85 -14.13 20.67 -9.04
CA VAL A 85 -14.74 20.21 -7.78
C VAL A 85 -13.97 20.67 -6.55
N ALA A 86 -12.66 20.92 -6.63
CA ALA A 86 -11.89 21.39 -5.47
C ALA A 86 -12.45 22.67 -4.80
N PRO A 87 -13.04 23.65 -5.52
CA PRO A 87 -13.69 24.79 -4.87
C PRO A 87 -14.86 24.39 -3.95
N LEU A 88 -15.51 23.26 -4.23
CA LEU A 88 -16.56 22.69 -3.38
C LEU A 88 -16.00 21.95 -2.16
N ALA A 89 -14.73 21.53 -2.21
CA ALA A 89 -14.09 20.82 -1.10
C ALA A 89 -14.02 21.68 0.19
N ARG A 90 -14.11 23.01 0.09
CA ARG A 90 -14.21 23.90 1.27
C ARG A 90 -15.47 23.67 2.12
N TYR A 91 -16.51 23.04 1.54
CA TYR A 91 -17.75 22.74 2.24
C TYR A 91 -17.77 21.33 2.84
N LEU A 92 -16.74 20.51 2.61
CA LEU A 92 -16.67 19.16 3.16
C LEU A 92 -16.40 19.23 4.67
N PRO A 93 -17.33 18.75 5.52
CA PRO A 93 -17.07 18.68 6.95
C PRO A 93 -15.97 17.67 7.25
N PHE A 94 -15.08 17.99 8.19
CA PHE A 94 -14.03 17.05 8.63
C PHE A 94 -14.61 15.72 9.12
N ALA A 95 -15.83 15.72 9.67
CA ALA A 95 -16.53 14.50 10.07
C ALA A 95 -16.74 13.51 8.89
N VAL A 96 -17.04 14.01 7.69
CA VAL A 96 -17.22 13.17 6.49
C VAL A 96 -15.89 12.57 6.05
N ILE A 97 -14.82 13.36 6.08
CA ILE A 97 -13.46 12.90 5.75
C ILE A 97 -13.02 11.83 6.75
N ALA A 98 -13.23 12.06 8.05
CA ALA A 98 -12.89 11.09 9.09
C ALA A 98 -13.69 9.78 8.93
N ALA A 99 -15.01 9.87 8.70
CA ALA A 99 -15.85 8.69 8.47
C ALA A 99 -15.39 7.88 7.25
N LEU A 100 -15.02 8.56 6.16
CA LEU A 100 -14.46 7.92 4.97
C LEU A 100 -13.13 7.22 5.27
N LEU A 101 -12.23 7.85 6.02
CA LEU A 101 -10.96 7.24 6.43
C LEU A 101 -11.18 5.98 7.28
N PHE A 102 -12.11 6.02 8.24
CA PHE A 102 -12.48 4.83 9.02
C PHE A 102 -13.08 3.72 8.17
N LEU A 103 -13.94 4.06 7.20
CA LEU A 103 -14.52 3.09 6.28
C LEU A 103 -13.44 2.40 5.44
N VAL A 104 -12.50 3.17 4.90
CA VAL A 104 -11.37 2.64 4.12
C VAL A 104 -10.46 1.78 5.00
N ALA A 105 -10.12 2.24 6.21
CA ALA A 105 -9.31 1.48 7.15
C ALA A 105 -9.97 0.16 7.55
N TRP A 106 -11.29 0.17 7.75
CA TRP A 106 -12.06 -1.05 8.04
C TRP A 106 -12.01 -2.05 6.89
N GLY A 107 -12.09 -1.56 5.64
CA GLY A 107 -11.98 -2.38 4.44
C GLY A 107 -10.61 -3.04 4.24
N LEU A 108 -9.55 -2.51 4.84
CA LEU A 108 -8.20 -3.08 4.78
C LEU A 108 -7.99 -4.26 5.75
N ILE A 109 -8.89 -4.47 6.73
CA ILE A 109 -8.75 -5.54 7.72
C ILE A 109 -9.19 -6.88 7.11
N ASP A 110 -8.22 -7.71 6.71
CA ASP A 110 -8.49 -9.08 6.28
C ASP A 110 -8.68 -10.02 7.48
N ARG A 111 -9.93 -10.10 7.95
CA ARG A 111 -10.32 -10.99 9.06
C ARG A 111 -10.07 -12.47 8.75
N ARG A 112 -10.18 -12.87 7.48
CA ARG A 112 -10.01 -14.27 7.10
C ARG A 112 -8.55 -14.66 7.21
N GLU A 113 -7.66 -13.80 6.73
CA GLU A 113 -6.21 -14.02 6.82
C GLU A 113 -5.72 -14.00 8.27
N ILE A 114 -6.23 -13.06 9.09
CA ILE A 114 -5.92 -13.03 10.53
C ILE A 114 -6.32 -14.35 11.21
N VAL A 115 -7.52 -14.86 10.93
CA VAL A 115 -7.99 -16.13 11.50
C VAL A 115 -7.18 -17.31 10.97
N ARG A 116 -6.81 -17.31 9.67
CA ARG A 116 -5.97 -18.34 9.04
C ARG A 116 -4.60 -18.40 9.72
N ILE A 117 -3.92 -17.26 9.84
CA ILE A 117 -2.64 -17.15 10.56
C ILE A 117 -2.79 -17.67 12.00
N TRP A 118 -3.87 -17.28 12.68
CA TRP A 118 -4.09 -17.70 14.06
C TRP A 118 -4.34 -19.20 14.20
N ARG A 119 -5.01 -19.86 13.25
CA ARG A 119 -5.33 -21.29 13.34
C ARG A 119 -4.24 -22.20 12.76
N GLU A 120 -3.65 -21.80 11.64
CA GLU A 120 -2.85 -22.67 10.77
C GLU A 120 -1.35 -22.35 10.81
N GLU A 121 -0.96 -21.12 11.17
CA GLU A 121 0.46 -20.69 11.11
C GLU A 121 0.96 -20.18 12.48
N PRO A 122 1.26 -21.08 13.44
CA PRO A 122 1.69 -20.69 14.79
C PRO A 122 2.96 -19.83 14.80
N SER A 123 3.86 -20.02 13.83
CA SER A 123 5.07 -19.20 13.68
C SER A 123 4.80 -17.76 13.25
N GLN A 124 3.64 -17.47 12.67
CA GLN A 124 3.25 -16.11 12.23
C GLN A 124 2.41 -15.35 13.25
N ARG A 125 1.92 -15.99 14.32
CA ARG A 125 1.12 -15.35 15.37
C ARG A 125 1.86 -14.22 16.09
N TRP A 126 3.09 -14.49 16.52
CA TRP A 126 3.93 -13.50 17.20
C TRP A 126 4.32 -12.33 16.28
N PRO A 127 4.83 -12.56 15.06
CA PRO A 127 5.04 -11.49 14.09
C PRO A 127 3.81 -10.60 13.88
N LEU A 128 2.62 -11.19 13.73
CA LEU A 128 1.35 -10.45 13.56
C LEU A 128 1.06 -9.52 14.75
N LEU A 129 1.07 -10.06 15.98
CA LEU A 129 0.77 -9.28 17.20
C LEU A 129 1.79 -8.18 17.46
N ILE A 130 3.08 -8.53 17.32
CA ILE A 130 4.17 -7.60 17.58
C ILE A 130 4.15 -6.47 16.56
N THR A 131 3.93 -6.77 15.27
CA THR A 131 3.82 -5.72 14.23
C THR A 131 2.62 -4.82 14.49
N PHE A 132 1.46 -5.39 14.89
CA PHE A 132 0.27 -4.61 15.23
C PHE A 132 0.54 -3.61 16.37
N VAL A 133 1.14 -4.08 17.47
CA VAL A 133 1.47 -3.21 18.61
C VAL A 133 2.53 -2.19 18.22
N ALA A 134 3.56 -2.59 17.46
CA ALA A 134 4.65 -1.72 17.05
C ALA A 134 4.17 -0.55 16.17
N VAL A 135 3.23 -0.77 15.25
CA VAL A 135 2.68 0.32 14.41
C VAL A 135 1.90 1.35 15.24
N ILE A 136 1.34 0.96 16.38
CA ILE A 136 0.60 1.87 17.27
C ILE A 136 1.56 2.66 18.18
N THR A 137 2.68 2.07 18.59
CA THR A 137 3.57 2.66 19.61
C THR A 137 4.86 3.26 19.06
N LEU A 138 5.30 2.84 17.88
CA LEU A 138 6.54 3.27 17.24
C LEU A 138 6.26 3.99 15.92
N SER A 139 7.24 4.74 15.43
CA SER A 139 7.21 5.25 14.07
C SER A 139 7.14 4.09 13.07
N LEU A 140 6.38 4.28 11.98
CA LEU A 140 6.12 3.26 10.97
C LEU A 140 7.39 2.55 10.46
N GLU A 141 8.48 3.31 10.29
CA GLU A 141 9.78 2.78 9.88
C GLU A 141 10.31 1.68 10.83
N TRP A 142 10.27 1.94 12.13
CA TRP A 142 10.75 1.00 13.15
C TRP A 142 9.80 -0.17 13.30
N ALA A 143 8.49 0.07 13.20
CA ALA A 143 7.49 -0.97 13.26
C ALA A 143 7.67 -2.01 12.13
N ILE A 144 7.97 -1.55 10.90
CA ILE A 144 8.20 -2.45 9.77
C ILE A 144 9.50 -3.26 9.94
N VAL A 145 10.61 -2.60 10.29
CA VAL A 145 11.90 -3.29 10.51
C VAL A 145 11.75 -4.36 11.59
N LEU A 146 11.07 -4.03 12.69
CA LEU A 146 10.83 -4.94 13.79
C LEU A 146 9.93 -6.11 13.34
N GLY A 147 8.84 -5.85 12.62
CA GLY A 147 7.95 -6.88 12.09
C GLY A 147 8.67 -7.88 11.17
N ILE A 148 9.49 -7.39 10.24
CA ILE A 148 10.30 -8.24 9.34
C ILE A 148 11.29 -9.09 10.15
N THR A 149 11.99 -8.49 11.10
CA THR A 149 13.00 -9.18 11.90
C THR A 149 12.38 -10.31 12.71
N VAL A 150 11.24 -10.05 13.36
CA VAL A 150 10.50 -11.05 14.14
C VAL A 150 9.95 -12.16 13.25
N ALA A 151 9.40 -11.82 12.07
CA ALA A 151 8.90 -12.80 11.11
C ALA A 151 10.00 -13.76 10.64
N LEU A 152 11.20 -13.24 10.32
CA LEU A 152 12.34 -14.06 9.88
C LEU A 152 12.85 -14.97 11.00
N LEU A 153 12.96 -14.46 12.22
CA LEU A 153 13.36 -15.26 13.37
C LEU A 153 12.35 -16.38 13.63
N ALA A 154 11.05 -16.05 13.68
CA ALA A 154 10.00 -17.03 13.95
C ALA A 154 9.94 -18.13 12.87
N GLN A 155 10.10 -17.79 11.59
CA GLN A 155 10.21 -18.79 10.52
C GLN A 155 11.45 -19.68 10.67
N ARG A 156 12.59 -19.11 11.08
CA ARG A 156 13.82 -19.88 11.26
C ARG A 156 13.74 -20.86 12.43
N PHE A 157 13.06 -20.48 13.51
CA PHE A 157 12.81 -21.37 14.64
C PHE A 157 11.80 -22.47 14.31
N ALA A 158 10.79 -22.19 13.47
CA ALA A 158 9.79 -23.18 13.06
C ALA A 158 10.28 -24.19 12.01
N ARG A 159 11.40 -23.90 11.32
CA ARG A 159 12.05 -24.83 10.36
C ARG A 159 13.09 -25.75 11.00
N ARG A 160 13.36 -25.60 12.30
CA ARG A 160 14.18 -26.52 13.10
C ARG A 160 13.29 -27.45 13.89
#